data_AF-A0A661M9Z1-F1
#
_entry.id   AF-A0A661M9Z1-F1
#
_cell.length_a   1.000
_cell.length_b   1.000
_cell.length_c   1.000
_cell.angle_alpha   90.00
_cell.angle_beta   90.00
_cell.angle_gamma   90.00
#
_symmetry.space_group_name_H-M   'P 1'
#
loop_
_entity.id
_entity.type
_entity.pdbx_description
1 polymer ?
#
loop_
_entity_poly.entity_id
_entity_poly.type
_entity_poly.pdbx_seq_one_letter_code
_entity_poly.pdbx_strand_id
1 'polypeptide(L)' 'MFTVVYANKTSNESSYCRYRLRVGNYRVLFDVDWSKKEIHILKIGHRRDVY' A
#
# COMPACT_ATOMS: atom_id res chain seq x y z
N MET A 1 -10.65 13.13 8.52
CA MET A 1 -10.81 11.67 8.64
C MET A 1 -10.46 11.05 7.29
N PHE A 2 -9.58 10.05 7.26
CA PHE A 2 -9.18 9.35 6.04
C PHE A 2 -9.88 7.98 6.01
N THR A 3 -10.25 7.52 4.82
CA THR A 3 -10.83 6.20 4.62
C THR A 3 -9.75 5.24 4.15
N VAL A 4 -9.64 4.06 4.78
CA VAL A 4 -8.69 3.03 4.37
C VAL A 4 -9.39 2.05 3.45
N VAL A 5 -8.82 1.84 2.26
CA VAL A 5 -9.37 0.98 1.22
C VAL A 5 -8.31 -0.05 0.81
N TYR A 6 -8.70 -1.32 0.71
CA TYR A 6 -7.83 -2.36 0.16
C TYR A 6 -7.87 -2.30 -1.37
N ALA A 7 -6.74 -2.01 -2.00
CA ALA A 7 -6.69 -1.82 -3.43
C ALA A 7 -6.56 -3.17 -4.16
N ASN A 8 -7.63 -3.62 -4.82
CA ASN A 8 -7.54 -4.65 -5.86
C ASN A 8 -7.07 -3.97 -7.15
N LYS A 9 -5.77 -3.67 -7.27
CA LYS A 9 -5.23 -3.00 -8.45
C LYS A 9 -5.22 -3.98 -9.63
N THR A 10 -6.17 -3.82 -10.56
CA THR A 10 -6.17 -4.51 -11.85
C THR A 10 -4.94 -4.09 -12.67
N SER A 11 -4.40 -5.04 -13.44
CA SER A 11 -2.99 -5.20 -13.82
C SER A 11 -2.37 -4.19 -14.80
N ASN A 12 -2.85 -2.94 -14.92
CA ASN A 12 -2.40 -2.07 -16.02
C ASN A 12 -1.89 -0.67 -15.66
N GLU A 13 -1.65 -0.34 -14.39
CA GLU A 13 -0.95 0.91 -14.03
C GLU A 13 0.32 0.61 -13.24
N SER A 14 1.44 0.99 -13.84
CA SER A 14 2.83 0.83 -13.39
C SER A 14 2.97 0.67 -11.87
N SER A 15 3.60 -0.44 -11.47
CA SER A 15 3.81 -0.93 -10.10
C SER A 15 4.71 -0.05 -9.20
N TYR A 16 4.67 1.27 -9.36
CA TYR A 16 5.40 2.19 -8.49
C TYR A 16 4.55 2.51 -7.25
N CYS A 17 4.83 1.83 -6.13
CA CYS A 17 4.26 2.27 -4.85
C CYS A 17 4.96 3.56 -4.41
N ARG A 18 4.20 4.60 -4.08
CA ARG A 18 4.77 5.89 -3.62
C ARG A 18 5.27 5.81 -2.19
N TYR A 19 4.60 5.04 -1.33
CA TYR A 19 4.91 4.98 0.09
C TYR A 19 5.15 3.55 0.58
N ARG A 20 6.05 3.43 1.56
CA ARG A 20 6.39 2.17 2.23
C ARG A 20 6.47 2.41 3.73
N LEU A 21 5.64 1.70 4.49
CA LEU A 21 5.64 1.76 5.94
C LEU A 21 6.25 0.48 6.51
N ARG A 22 7.13 0.64 7.50
CA ARG A 22 7.67 -0.48 8.29
C ARG A 22 6.92 -0.55 9.62
N VAL A 23 6.28 -1.69 9.86
CA VAL A 23 5.55 -1.98 11.10
C VAL A 23 6.17 -3.24 11.72
N GLY A 24 7.16 -3.05 12.58
CA GLY A 24 7.94 -4.16 13.15
C GLY A 24 8.56 -5.06 12.06
N ASN A 25 8.03 -6.28 11.95
CA ASN A 25 8.43 -7.28 10.96
C ASN A 25 7.62 -7.25 9.67
N TYR A 26 6.66 -6.35 9.50
CA TYR A 26 5.87 -6.22 8.28
C TYR A 26 6.28 -5.01 7.47
N ARG A 27 6.15 -5.12 6.14
CA ARG A 27 6.23 -4.02 5.20
C ARG A 27 4.87 -3.83 4.55
N VAL A 28 4.38 -2.59 4.60
CA VAL A 28 3.13 -2.19 3.97
C VAL A 28 3.48 -1.27 2.80
N LEU A 29 3.08 -1.68 1.60
CA LEU A 29 3.12 -0.84 0.40
C LEU A 29 1.73 -0.21 0.25
N PHE A 30 1.68 1.10 0.15
CA PHE A 30 0.42 1.82 0.03
C PHE A 30 0.59 3.09 -0.80
N ASP A 31 -0.54 3.63 -1.23
CA ASP A 31 -0.64 4.95 -1.86
C ASP A 31 -1.67 5.81 -1.11
N VAL A 32 -1.60 7.12 -1.32
CA VAL A 32 -2.52 8.08 -0.68
C VAL A 32 -3.14 8.96 -1.76
N ASP A 33 -4.45 8.86 -1.91
CA ASP A 33 -5.24 9.81 -2.70
C ASP A 33 -5.70 10.94 -1.77
N TRP A 34 -4.97 12.05 -1.81
CA TRP A 34 -5.26 13.24 -1.01
C TRP A 34 -6.58 13.91 -1.41
N SER A 35 -7.00 13.80 -2.67
CA SER A 35 -8.22 14.41 -3.15
C SER A 35 -9.46 13.72 -2.58
N LYS A 36 -9.41 12.38 -2.50
CA LYS A 36 -10.47 11.54 -1.92
C LYS A 36 -10.30 11.28 -0.43
N LYS A 37 -9.16 11.68 0.15
CA LYS A 37 -8.75 11.32 1.51
C LYS A 37 -8.76 9.81 1.74
N GLU A 38 -8.26 9.07 0.76
CA GLU A 38 -8.21 7.61 0.78
C GLU A 38 -6.78 7.11 0.89
N ILE A 39 -6.59 6.05 1.67
CA ILE A 39 -5.33 5.30 1.75
C ILE A 39 -5.56 3.95 1.08
N HIS A 40 -4.79 3.69 0.02
CA HIS A 40 -4.90 2.50 -0.81
C HIS A 40 -3.81 1.52 -0.43
N ILE A 41 -4.15 0.43 0.25
CA ILE A 41 -3.18 -0.60 0.62
C ILE A 41 -2.97 -1.53 -0.57
N LEU A 42 -1.73 -1.59 -1.08
CA LEU A 42 -1.35 -2.39 -2.25
C LEU A 42 -0.89 -3.79 -1.86
N LYS A 43 -0.04 -3.89 -0.83
CA LYS A 43 0.49 -5.17 -0.35
C LYS A 43 0.94 -5.05 1.10
N ILE A 44 0.68 -6.09 1.88
CA ILE A 44 1.26 -6.28 3.20
C ILE A 44 2.08 -7.57 3.13
N GLY A 45 3.36 -7.50 3.49
CA GLY A 45 4.25 -8.66 3.47
C GLY A 45 5.07 -8.75 4.74
N HIS A 46 5.30 -9.97 5.22
CA HIS A 46 6.24 -10.20 6.32
C HIS A 46 7.68 -10.03 5.82
N ARG A 47 8.59 -9.56 6.68
CA ARG A 47 9.99 -9.25 6.33
C ARG A 47 10.77 -10.47 5.86
N ARG A 48 10.37 -11.67 6.31
CA ARG A 48 10.95 -12.96 5.90
C ARG A 48 10.47 -13.46 4.54
N ASP A 49 9.43 -12.84 3.99
CA ASP A 49 8.76 -13.25 2.74
C ASP A 49 9.12 -12.31 1.56
N VAL A 50 10.06 -11.39 1.80
CA VAL A 50 10.49 -10.33 0.86
C VAL A 50 11.97 -10.51 0.44
N TYR A 51 12.66 -11.53 0.97
CA TYR A 51 13.95 -12.01 0.46
C TYR A 51 13.86 -13.49 0.15
#